data_AF-A0A7V2IMN4-F1
#
_entry.id   AF-A0A7V2IMN4-F1
#
_cell.length_a   1.000
_cell.length_b   1.000
_cell.length_c   1.000
_cell.angle_alpha   90.00
_cell.angle_beta   90.00
_cell.angle_gamma   90.00
#
_symmetry.space_group_name_H-M   'P 1'
#
loop_
_entity.id
_entity.type
_entity.pdbx_description
1 polymer ?
#
loop_
_entity_poly.entity_id
_entity_poly.type
_entity_poly.pdbx_seq_one_letter_code
_entity_poly.pdbx_strand_id
1 'polypeptide(L)'
;MAKTKGFLEFRRREVGHRPVEQRVSDFSEIDLPLTPDDLQCQAARCIDCGIPFCHGTGCPVKNLIPEFNDLVYRGQWREACENLHAT
;
A
#
# COMPACT_ATOMS: atom_id res chain seq x y z
N MET A 1 2.94 14.72 0.37
CA MET A 1 2.56 13.66 1.32
C MET A 1 1.05 13.49 1.29
N ALA A 2 0.60 12.27 1.59
CA ALA A 2 -0.78 11.81 1.45
C ALA A 2 -1.83 12.69 2.19
N LYS A 3 -3.11 12.34 2.11
CA LYS A 3 -4.19 13.12 2.74
C LYS A 3 -3.92 13.37 4.23
N THR A 4 -3.80 14.65 4.62
CA THR A 4 -3.69 15.03 6.03
C THR A 4 -4.89 14.49 6.80
N LYS A 5 -4.64 13.68 7.84
CA LYS A 5 -5.66 12.93 8.63
C LYS A 5 -6.42 11.82 7.87
N GLY A 6 -5.95 11.37 6.70
CA GLY A 6 -6.60 10.28 5.96
C GLY A 6 -6.75 8.98 6.75
N PHE A 7 -5.87 8.72 7.72
CA PHE A 7 -5.96 7.59 8.64
C PHE A 7 -7.18 7.61 9.58
N LEU A 8 -7.77 8.78 9.82
CA LEU A 8 -9.00 8.96 10.61
C LEU A 8 -10.25 8.79 9.75
N GLU A 9 -10.16 9.15 8.47
CA GLU A 9 -11.29 9.13 7.53
C GLU A 9 -11.52 7.76 6.90
N PHE A 10 -10.44 7.10 6.46
CA PHE A 10 -10.51 5.79 5.83
C PHE A 10 -10.14 4.73 6.83
N ARG A 11 -10.96 3.70 7.04
CA ARG A 11 -10.55 2.53 7.83
C ARG A 11 -9.58 1.66 7.05
N ARG A 12 -8.75 0.90 7.77
CA ARG A 12 -7.92 -0.13 7.14
C ARG A 12 -8.83 -1.16 6.49
N ARG A 13 -8.58 -1.45 5.21
CA ARG A 13 -9.28 -2.51 4.48
C ARG A 13 -8.30 -3.64 4.22
N GLU A 14 -8.65 -4.84 4.66
CA GLU A 14 -7.86 -6.03 4.38
C GLU A 14 -8.19 -6.58 2.99
N VAL A 15 -7.23 -7.27 2.37
CA VAL A 15 -7.48 -8.03 1.15
C VAL A 15 -8.42 -9.18 1.46
N GLY A 16 -9.33 -9.47 0.53
CA GLY A 16 -10.13 -10.69 0.60
C GLY A 16 -9.27 -11.90 0.26
N HIS A 17 -9.79 -13.10 0.53
CA HIS A 17 -9.13 -14.34 0.12
C HIS A 17 -10.12 -15.21 -0.66
N ARG A 18 -9.61 -15.98 -1.62
CA ARG A 18 -10.40 -17.03 -2.30
C ARG A 18 -10.93 -18.04 -1.27
N PRO A 19 -12.13 -18.61 -1.48
CA PRO A 19 -12.68 -19.65 -0.62
C PRO A 19 -11.71 -20.83 -0.43
N VAL A 20 -11.73 -21.43 0.76
CA VAL A 20 -10.80 -22.51 1.13
C VAL A 20 -10.91 -23.68 0.15
N GLU A 21 -12.14 -24.04 -0.21
CA GLU A 21 -12.47 -25.17 -1.08
C GLU A 21 -11.86 -25.02 -2.48
N GLN A 22 -11.70 -23.77 -2.94
CA GLN A 22 -11.07 -23.47 -4.22
C GLN A 22 -9.54 -23.50 -4.09
N ARG A 23 -8.97 -22.79 -3.11
CA ARG A 23 -7.52 -22.60 -2.99
C ARG A 23 -6.73 -23.84 -2.53
N VAL A 24 -7.40 -24.87 -2.02
CA VAL A 24 -6.74 -26.17 -1.73
C VAL A 24 -6.62 -27.06 -2.96
N SER A 25 -7.31 -26.72 -4.05
CA SER A 25 -7.39 -27.54 -5.26
C SER A 25 -6.46 -27.06 -6.38
N ASP A 26 -5.80 -25.91 -6.21
CA ASP A 26 -4.91 -25.30 -7.19
C ASP A 26 -3.77 -24.50 -6.52
N PHE A 27 -2.84 -24.00 -7.35
CA PHE A 27 -1.68 -23.21 -6.91
C PHE A 27 -1.77 -21.72 -7.31
N SER A 28 -2.96 -21.24 -7.63
CA SER A 28 -3.16 -19.83 -8.03
C SER A 28 -3.16 -18.92 -6.80
N GLU A 29 -2.98 -17.61 -7.03
CA GLU A 29 -2.97 -16.59 -5.99
C GLU A 29 -4.24 -16.66 -5.12
N ILE A 30 -4.05 -16.48 -3.81
CA ILE A 30 -5.11 -16.59 -2.80
C ILE A 30 -5.78 -15.24 -2.58
N ASP A 31 -5.00 -14.17 -2.62
CA ASP A 31 -5.46 -12.82 -2.30
C ASP A 31 -6.37 -12.30 -3.41
N LEU A 32 -7.45 -11.64 -2.99
CA LEU A 32 -8.33 -10.89 -3.87
C LEU A 32 -7.90 -9.42 -3.78
N PRO A 33 -7.18 -8.91 -4.79
CA PRO A 33 -6.60 -7.58 -4.73
C PRO A 33 -7.68 -6.51 -4.57
N LEU A 34 -7.34 -5.46 -3.83
CA LEU A 34 -8.19 -4.28 -3.70
C LEU A 34 -8.30 -3.56 -5.04
N THR A 35 -9.42 -2.86 -5.23
CA THR A 35 -9.59 -2.00 -6.41
C THR A 35 -8.56 -0.85 -6.40
N PRO A 36 -8.20 -0.27 -7.56
CA PRO A 36 -7.31 0.89 -7.60
C PRO A 36 -7.79 2.06 -6.71
N ASP A 37 -9.10 2.29 -6.62
CA ASP A 37 -9.67 3.34 -5.78
C ASP A 37 -9.52 3.02 -4.28
N ASP A 38 -9.72 1.75 -3.91
CA ASP A 38 -9.46 1.29 -2.55
C ASP A 38 -7.98 1.44 -2.18
N LEU A 39 -7.07 1.08 -3.09
CA LEU A 39 -5.62 1.22 -2.89
C LEU A 39 -5.22 2.69 -2.72
N GLN A 40 -5.78 3.60 -3.52
CA GLN A 40 -5.60 5.05 -3.34
C GLN A 40 -6.08 5.51 -1.96
N CYS A 41 -7.24 5.03 -1.51
CA CYS A 41 -7.76 5.32 -0.17
C CYS A 41 -6.87 4.75 0.94
N GLN A 42 -6.30 3.55 0.75
CA GLN A 42 -5.38 2.97 1.73
C GLN A 42 -4.04 3.71 1.77
N ALA A 43 -3.50 4.14 0.62
CA ALA A 43 -2.30 4.96 0.55
C ALA A 43 -2.50 6.34 1.21
N ALA A 44 -3.73 6.88 1.14
CA ALA A 44 -4.13 8.11 1.83
C ALA A 44 -4.00 8.03 3.36
N ARG A 45 -3.91 6.82 3.94
CA ARG A 45 -3.76 6.62 5.39
C ARG A 45 -2.34 6.85 5.89
N CYS A 46 -1.35 7.03 5.00
CA CYS A 46 -0.01 7.44 5.43
C CYS A 46 -0.08 8.78 6.17
N ILE A 47 0.51 8.85 7.36
CA ILE A 47 0.32 10.00 8.27
C ILE A 47 1.40 11.07 8.16
N ASP A 48 2.40 10.87 7.30
CA ASP A 48 3.58 11.76 7.21
C ASP A 48 4.23 12.01 8.58
N CYS A 49 4.68 10.94 9.22
CA CYS A 49 5.10 10.90 10.62
C CYS A 49 6.35 11.73 10.98
N GLY A 50 7.00 12.39 10.02
CA GLY A 50 8.25 13.13 10.18
C GLY A 50 9.49 12.24 10.35
N ILE A 51 9.42 11.21 11.22
CA ILE A 51 10.45 10.17 11.37
C ILE A 51 9.85 8.83 10.91
N PRO A 52 10.07 8.43 9.64
CA PRO A 52 9.43 7.25 9.08
C PRO A 52 10.10 5.95 9.55
N PHE A 53 9.58 5.37 10.63
CA PHE A 53 10.02 4.05 11.12
C PHE A 53 9.85 2.94 10.08
N CYS A 54 8.85 3.05 9.19
CA CYS A 54 8.64 2.11 8.09
C CYS A 54 9.86 2.01 7.17
N HIS A 55 10.45 3.15 6.79
CA HIS A 55 11.63 3.22 5.93
C HIS A 55 12.93 2.97 6.71
N GLY A 56 13.11 3.68 7.84
CA GLY A 56 14.39 3.72 8.55
C GLY A 56 14.71 2.50 9.41
N THR A 57 13.71 1.72 9.82
CA THR A 57 13.89 0.55 10.70
C THR A 57 13.12 -0.68 10.22
N GLY A 58 11.91 -0.48 9.68
CA GLY A 58 11.01 -1.57 9.31
C GLY A 58 11.36 -2.25 7.98
N CYS A 59 12.01 -1.55 7.06
CA CYS A 59 12.33 -2.07 5.73
C CYS A 59 13.84 -2.35 5.60
N PRO A 60 14.27 -3.62 5.45
CA PRO A 60 15.68 -3.97 5.31
C PRO A 60 16.37 -3.35 4.08
N VAL A 61 15.61 -3.16 3.00
CA VAL A 61 16.08 -2.54 1.75
C VAL A 61 15.85 -1.03 1.71
N LYS A 62 15.32 -0.44 2.79
CA LYS A 62 15.13 1.00 2.94
C LYS A 62 14.31 1.62 1.80
N ASN A 63 13.19 0.98 1.43
CA ASN A 63 12.25 1.53 0.46
C ASN A 63 11.68 2.87 0.94
N LEU A 64 11.53 3.84 0.04
CA LEU A 64 10.93 5.15 0.29
C LEU A 64 9.39 5.06 0.41
N ILE A 65 8.94 4.37 1.47
CA ILE A 65 7.53 4.00 1.69
C ILE A 65 6.58 5.21 1.76
N PRO A 66 6.89 6.29 2.49
CA PRO A 66 6.05 7.47 2.48
C PRO A 66 5.86 8.05 1.07
N GLU A 67 6.92 8.08 0.26
CA GLU A 67 6.97 8.71 -1.04
C GLU A 67 6.12 7.97 -2.07
N PHE A 68 6.31 6.65 -2.21
CA PHE A 68 5.47 5.90 -3.15
C PHE A 68 4.00 5.85 -2.71
N ASN A 69 3.69 5.94 -1.40
CA ASN A 69 2.29 6.06 -0.95
C ASN A 69 1.66 7.39 -1.36
N ASP A 70 2.38 8.51 -1.30
CA ASP A 70 1.87 9.80 -1.79
C ASP A 70 1.65 9.77 -3.31
N LEU A 71 2.55 9.15 -4.06
CA LEU A 71 2.42 8.97 -5.51
C LEU A 71 1.20 8.09 -5.86
N VAL A 72 1.02 6.97 -5.17
CA VAL A 72 -0.18 6.12 -5.32
C VAL A 72 -1.44 6.90 -5.01
N TYR A 73 -1.50 7.65 -3.91
CA TYR A 73 -2.66 8.47 -3.55
C TYR A 73 -3.01 9.51 -4.63
N ARG A 74 -2.02 10.02 -5.36
CA ARG A 74 -2.19 10.97 -6.48
C ARG A 74 -2.51 10.29 -7.82
N GLY A 75 -2.58 8.96 -7.87
CA GLY A 75 -2.78 8.19 -9.10
C GLY A 75 -1.53 8.12 -10.00
N GLN A 76 -0.36 8.49 -9.49
CA GLN A 76 0.92 8.50 -10.21
C GLN A 76 1.61 7.14 -10.12
N TRP A 77 0.96 6.10 -10.65
CA TRP A 77 1.36 4.69 -10.48
C TRP A 77 2.72 4.37 -11.06
N ARG A 78 3.06 4.98 -12.20
CA ARG A 78 4.34 4.75 -12.86
C ARG A 78 5.48 5.30 -12.04
N GLU A 79 5.36 6.54 -11.59
CA GLU A 79 6.33 7.21 -10.74
C GLU A 79 6.46 6.49 -9.39
N ALA A 80 5.36 5.99 -8.82
CA ALA A 80 5.39 5.18 -7.61
C ALA A 80 6.22 3.90 -7.79
N CYS A 81 6.08 3.22 -8.94
CA CYS A 81 6.83 2.03 -9.29
C CYS A 81 8.32 2.34 -9.51
N GLU A 82 8.63 3.42 -10.24
CA GLU A 82 10.01 3.88 -10.45
C GLU A 82 10.67 4.26 -9.12
N ASN A 83 9.94 4.91 -8.19
CA ASN A 83 10.42 5.22 -6.85
C ASN A 83 10.71 3.95 -6.02
N LEU A 84 9.82 2.95 -6.06
CA LEU A 84 10.00 1.68 -5.35
C LEU A 84 11.24 0.92 -5.85
N HIS A 85 11.52 0.97 -7.16
CA HIS A 85 12.68 0.28 -7.75
C HIS A 85 14.00 1.05 -7.62
N ALA A 86 13.99 2.28 -7.12
CA ALA A 86 15.19 3.10 -6.97
C ALA A 86 16.03 2.75 -5.72
N THR A 87 15.54 1.83 -4.89
CA THR A 87 16.14 1.36 -3.63
C THR A 87 16.27 -0.15 -3.63
#